data_AF-A0A937FP96-F1
#
_entry.id   AF-A0A937FP96-F1
#
_cell.length_a   1.000
_cell.length_b   1.000
_cell.length_c   1.000
_cell.angle_alpha   90.00
_cell.angle_beta   90.00
_cell.angle_gamma   90.00
#
_symmetry.space_group_name_H-M   'P 1'
#
loop_
_entity.id
_entity.type
_entity.pdbx_description
1 polymer ?
#
loop_
_entity_poly.entity_id
_entity_poly.type
_entity_poly.pdbx_seq_one_letter_code
_entity_poly.pdbx_strand_id
1 'polypeptide(L)'
;MFVVILGFFGIVQTGVGLDQRTAKLDALYGDNEPDNEKLASQTWTYIEDIVEAAGAGSMLDNIPARDAPDAQIFPDDARLKVLVVGDSHGKDMFNALHQNREASDGLAFVRFVMYVRWPGNQLKALRASPSYAAADVILIAQHYTPEGLARIPAAIEAFKADGKRVIVTGHRAVFRSPSELPIFDWYLRRNGEIADQDVVDRLAYKYEAPGARKDSVRLAEIAKAAGVPYLDVRSLACDDAAKMCELTTPEGKKAMYDDHHWTLAGAAFYGRRAAEAGWFDVIAGD
;
A
#
# COMPACT_ATOMS: atom_id res chain seq x y z
N MET A 1 7.29 -16.36 -60.12
CA MET A 1 7.91 -16.12 -58.80
C MET A 1 6.88 -16.49 -57.75
N PHE A 2 6.91 -17.73 -57.25
CA PHE A 2 5.98 -18.23 -56.24
C PHE A 2 6.60 -17.98 -54.86
N VAL A 3 5.94 -17.16 -54.04
CA VAL A 3 6.25 -17.01 -52.62
C VAL A 3 5.44 -18.07 -51.88
N VAL A 4 6.14 -19.01 -51.26
CA VAL A 4 5.57 -19.99 -50.33
C VAL A 4 5.30 -19.26 -49.02
N ILE A 5 4.03 -19.04 -48.69
CA ILE A 5 3.61 -18.64 -47.34
C ILE A 5 3.43 -19.94 -46.54
N LEU A 6 4.43 -20.27 -45.72
CA LEU A 6 4.31 -21.30 -44.69
C LEU A 6 3.43 -20.74 -43.55
N GLY A 7 2.14 -21.04 -43.62
CA GLY A 7 1.23 -20.85 -42.50
C GLY A 7 1.61 -21.82 -41.37
N PHE A 8 2.01 -21.26 -40.23
CA PHE A 8 2.09 -21.99 -38.97
C PHE A 8 0.68 -22.42 -38.56
N PHE A 9 0.29 -23.65 -38.90
CA PHE A 9 -0.81 -24.34 -38.24
C PHE A 9 -0.31 -24.82 -36.88
N GLY A 10 -0.45 -23.96 -35.86
CA GLY A 10 -0.35 -24.36 -34.47
C GLY A 10 -1.51 -25.30 -34.14
N ILE A 11 -1.19 -26.56 -33.88
CA ILE A 11 -2.15 -27.58 -33.44
C ILE A 11 -2.85 -27.08 -32.19
N VAL A 12 -4.17 -26.94 -32.29
CA VAL A 12 -5.11 -26.75 -31.18
C VAL A 12 -5.09 -28.02 -30.32
N GLN A 13 -4.16 -28.08 -29.37
CA GLN A 13 -4.18 -28.97 -28.20
C GLN A 13 -4.65 -28.21 -26.93
N THR A 14 -5.39 -27.13 -27.12
CA THR A 14 -5.52 -26.05 -26.14
C THR A 14 -6.52 -26.29 -25.02
N GLY A 15 -7.34 -27.34 -25.01
CA GLY A 15 -8.26 -27.62 -23.90
C GLY A 15 -7.57 -28.29 -22.71
N VAL A 16 -7.20 -29.56 -22.87
CA VAL A 16 -6.64 -30.41 -21.80
C VAL A 16 -5.33 -29.85 -21.23
N GLY A 17 -4.48 -29.25 -22.07
CA GLY A 17 -3.22 -28.65 -21.64
C GLY A 17 -3.37 -27.33 -20.89
N LEU A 18 -4.44 -26.56 -21.15
CA LEU A 18 -4.78 -25.39 -20.36
C LEU A 18 -5.36 -25.84 -19.02
N ASP A 19 -6.36 -26.73 -19.02
CA ASP A 19 -7.04 -27.20 -17.80
C ASP A 19 -6.06 -27.84 -16.79
N GLN A 20 -5.11 -28.65 -17.26
CA GLN A 20 -4.07 -29.23 -16.39
C GLN A 20 -3.08 -28.19 -15.85
N ARG A 21 -2.78 -27.13 -16.62
CA ARG A 21 -1.94 -26.02 -16.15
C ARG A 21 -2.66 -25.21 -15.09
N THR A 22 -3.96 -24.95 -15.26
CA THR A 22 -4.79 -24.26 -14.28
C THR A 22 -4.89 -25.07 -12.99
N ALA A 23 -5.24 -26.36 -13.07
CA ALA A 23 -5.34 -27.23 -11.90
C ALA A 23 -4.02 -27.35 -11.11
N LYS A 24 -2.88 -27.34 -11.80
CA LYS A 24 -1.56 -27.35 -11.15
C LYS A 24 -1.25 -26.03 -10.44
N LEU A 25 -1.66 -24.89 -11.01
CA LEU A 25 -1.52 -23.59 -10.35
C LEU A 25 -2.45 -23.48 -9.15
N ASP A 26 -3.70 -23.92 -9.28
CA ASP A 26 -4.67 -23.92 -8.18
C ASP A 26 -4.17 -24.76 -7.00
N ALA A 27 -3.63 -25.96 -7.27
CA ALA A 27 -3.05 -26.82 -6.23
C ALA A 27 -1.81 -26.19 -5.57
N LEU A 28 -1.02 -25.41 -6.31
CA LEU A 28 0.21 -24.79 -5.82
C LEU A 28 -0.06 -23.55 -4.96
N TYR A 29 -1.03 -22.74 -5.38
CA TYR A 29 -1.40 -21.51 -4.68
C TYR A 29 -2.42 -21.76 -3.56
N GLY A 30 -3.13 -22.88 -3.60
CA GLY A 30 -4.20 -23.19 -2.67
C GLY A 30 -5.26 -22.08 -2.72
N ASP A 31 -5.57 -21.51 -1.57
CA ASP A 31 -6.54 -20.42 -1.48
C ASP A 31 -5.95 -19.02 -1.80
N ASN A 32 -4.72 -18.94 -2.31
CA ASN A 32 -4.12 -17.69 -2.74
C ASN A 32 -4.49 -17.38 -4.19
N GLU A 33 -4.69 -16.10 -4.48
CA GLU A 33 -4.87 -15.61 -5.85
C GLU A 33 -3.50 -15.57 -6.57
N PRO A 34 -3.28 -16.36 -7.64
CA PRO A 34 -2.05 -16.31 -8.42
C PRO A 34 -1.93 -15.07 -9.32
N ASP A 35 -3.05 -14.40 -9.66
CA ASP A 35 -3.05 -13.21 -10.48
C ASP A 35 -2.79 -11.92 -9.66
N ASN A 36 -1.57 -11.40 -9.77
CA ASN A 36 -1.16 -10.18 -9.09
C ASN A 36 -1.87 -8.93 -9.60
N GLU A 37 -2.31 -8.90 -10.86
CA GLU A 37 -3.08 -7.77 -11.39
C GLU A 37 -4.48 -7.75 -10.78
N LYS A 38 -5.08 -8.91 -10.59
CA LYS A 38 -6.36 -9.05 -9.88
C LYS A 38 -6.24 -8.60 -8.42
N LEU A 39 -5.19 -9.04 -7.71
CA LEU A 39 -4.91 -8.57 -6.35
C LEU A 39 -4.71 -7.05 -6.29
N ALA A 40 -3.95 -6.49 -7.23
CA ALA A 40 -3.74 -5.05 -7.33
C ALA A 40 -5.07 -4.31 -7.56
N SER A 41 -5.92 -4.80 -8.46
CA SER A 41 -7.22 -4.20 -8.73
C SER A 41 -8.15 -4.23 -7.51
N GLN A 42 -8.18 -5.33 -6.76
CA GLN A 42 -9.00 -5.47 -5.55
C GLN A 42 -8.66 -4.42 -4.48
N THR A 43 -7.42 -3.92 -4.45
CA THR A 43 -7.01 -2.96 -3.43
C THR A 43 -7.68 -1.58 -3.54
N TRP A 44 -8.51 -1.35 -4.56
CA TRP A 44 -9.26 -0.12 -4.75
C TRP A 44 -10.67 -0.14 -4.16
N THR A 45 -11.19 -1.32 -3.80
CA THR A 45 -12.60 -1.51 -3.41
C THR A 45 -13.07 -0.54 -2.33
N TYR A 46 -12.37 -0.39 -1.20
CA TYR A 46 -12.82 0.51 -0.13
C TYR A 46 -12.87 1.98 -0.52
N ILE A 47 -11.92 2.43 -1.36
CA ILE A 47 -11.93 3.81 -1.85
C ILE A 47 -13.12 4.02 -2.78
N GLU A 48 -13.37 3.07 -3.68
CA GLU A 48 -14.48 3.11 -4.63
C GLU A 48 -15.83 3.11 -3.88
N ASP A 49 -15.98 2.29 -2.85
CA ASP A 49 -17.17 2.26 -1.99
C ASP A 49 -17.40 3.62 -1.29
N ILE A 50 -16.34 4.26 -0.78
CA ILE A 50 -16.43 5.59 -0.14
C ILE A 50 -16.86 6.67 -1.14
N VAL A 51 -16.26 6.65 -2.33
CA VAL A 51 -16.59 7.63 -3.39
C VAL A 51 -18.03 7.44 -3.87
N GLU A 52 -18.46 6.20 -4.06
CA GLU A 52 -19.84 5.87 -4.43
C GLU A 52 -20.82 6.31 -3.34
N ALA A 53 -20.53 6.01 -2.07
CA ALA A 53 -21.37 6.40 -0.94
C ALA A 53 -21.48 7.92 -0.75
N ALA A 54 -20.42 8.66 -1.09
CA ALA A 54 -20.41 10.13 -1.05
C ALA A 54 -21.24 10.77 -2.18
N GLY A 55 -21.67 9.98 -3.17
CA GLY A 55 -22.29 10.51 -4.39
C GLY A 55 -21.37 11.46 -5.17
N ALA A 56 -20.05 11.39 -4.90
CA ALA A 56 -19.09 12.31 -5.44
C ALA A 56 -18.68 11.84 -6.86
N GLY A 57 -19.10 12.59 -7.87
CA GLY A 57 -18.54 12.47 -9.21
C GLY A 57 -17.13 13.08 -9.25
N SER A 58 -16.31 12.70 -10.23
CA SER A 58 -15.05 13.40 -10.46
C SER A 58 -15.33 14.84 -10.91
N MET A 59 -14.88 15.85 -10.16
CA MET A 59 -14.87 17.24 -10.65
C MET A 59 -13.85 17.50 -11.77
N LEU A 60 -13.08 16.49 -12.20
CA LEU A 60 -12.03 16.62 -13.22
C LEU A 60 -12.23 15.59 -14.34
N ASP A 61 -12.53 16.09 -15.55
CA ASP A 61 -12.57 15.28 -16.76
C ASP A 61 -11.24 14.50 -16.93
N ASN A 62 -11.32 13.18 -17.13
CA ASN A 62 -10.20 12.24 -17.31
C ASN A 62 -9.42 11.81 -16.05
N ILE A 63 -9.91 12.13 -14.84
CA ILE A 63 -9.38 11.51 -13.61
C ILE A 63 -10.43 10.53 -13.08
N PRO A 64 -10.06 9.25 -12.81
CA PRO A 64 -10.96 8.32 -12.14
C PRO A 64 -11.50 8.96 -10.86
N ALA A 65 -12.80 8.81 -10.57
CA ALA A 65 -13.41 9.46 -9.40
C ALA A 65 -12.66 9.16 -8.09
N ARG A 66 -12.12 7.94 -7.94
CA ARG A 66 -11.26 7.52 -6.81
C ARG A 66 -9.98 8.34 -6.60
N ASP A 67 -9.50 9.00 -7.65
CA ASP A 67 -8.31 9.87 -7.67
C ASP A 67 -8.70 11.36 -7.70
N ALA A 68 -10.00 11.68 -7.74
CA ALA A 68 -10.48 13.05 -7.75
C ALA A 68 -10.29 13.70 -6.36
N PRO A 69 -9.69 14.90 -6.27
CA PRO A 69 -9.39 15.60 -5.01
C PRO A 69 -10.58 15.80 -4.06
N ASP A 70 -11.78 15.75 -4.60
CA ASP A 70 -13.06 16.05 -3.97
C ASP A 70 -13.90 14.82 -3.63
N ALA A 71 -13.51 13.64 -4.10
CA ALA A 71 -14.36 12.46 -4.02
C ALA A 71 -14.35 11.76 -2.64
N GLN A 72 -13.32 11.99 -1.82
CA GLN A 72 -13.19 11.35 -0.52
C GLN A 72 -13.59 12.29 0.61
N ILE A 73 -14.84 12.17 1.04
CA ILE A 73 -15.44 13.02 2.06
C ILE A 73 -15.47 12.27 3.40
N PHE A 74 -15.07 12.92 4.48
CA PHE A 74 -15.22 12.34 5.81
C PHE A 74 -16.71 12.18 6.16
N PRO A 75 -17.07 11.14 6.93
CA PRO A 75 -18.40 11.05 7.51
C PRO A 75 -18.69 12.26 8.41
N ASP A 76 -19.95 12.69 8.42
CA ASP A 76 -20.41 13.80 9.27
C ASP A 76 -20.73 13.30 10.69
N ASP A 77 -19.67 12.94 11.42
CA ASP A 77 -19.74 12.51 12.80
C ASP A 77 -18.57 13.05 13.64
N ALA A 78 -18.57 12.71 14.93
CA ALA A 78 -17.65 13.25 15.94
C ALA A 78 -16.26 12.59 15.94
N ARG A 79 -15.99 11.63 15.05
CA ARG A 79 -14.70 10.96 14.99
C ARG A 79 -13.60 11.92 14.56
N LEU A 80 -12.39 11.70 15.07
CA LEU A 80 -11.19 12.40 14.66
C LEU A 80 -10.89 12.07 13.19
N LYS A 81 -10.74 13.11 12.36
CA LYS A 81 -10.64 13.00 10.91
C LYS A 81 -9.18 12.91 10.49
N VAL A 82 -8.77 11.73 10.02
CA VAL A 82 -7.40 11.43 9.61
C VAL A 82 -7.31 11.35 8.09
N LEU A 83 -6.61 12.31 7.49
CA LEU A 83 -6.36 12.35 6.06
C LEU A 83 -5.04 11.66 5.73
N VAL A 84 -5.12 10.50 5.07
CA VAL A 84 -3.96 9.78 4.56
C VAL A 84 -3.52 10.42 3.24
N VAL A 85 -2.34 11.02 3.22
CA VAL A 85 -1.79 11.72 2.06
C VAL A 85 -0.66 10.91 1.46
N GLY A 86 -0.82 10.49 0.20
CA GLY A 86 0.21 9.69 -0.47
C GLY A 86 -0.22 9.11 -1.81
N ASP A 87 0.67 8.33 -2.40
CA ASP A 87 0.49 7.67 -3.69
C ASP A 87 -0.18 6.28 -3.51
N SER A 88 0.29 5.25 -4.22
CA SER A 88 -0.18 3.87 -4.02
C SER A 88 0.22 3.31 -2.65
N HIS A 89 1.32 3.78 -2.04
CA HIS A 89 1.68 3.39 -0.66
C HIS A 89 0.69 3.99 0.35
N GLY A 90 0.22 5.22 0.08
CA GLY A 90 -0.83 5.86 0.87
C GLY A 90 -2.17 5.13 0.76
N LYS A 91 -2.49 4.54 -0.40
CA LYS A 91 -3.66 3.65 -0.56
C LYS A 91 -3.55 2.42 0.31
N ASP A 92 -2.40 1.76 0.30
CA ASP A 92 -2.19 0.56 1.10
C ASP A 92 -2.24 0.86 2.60
N MET A 93 -1.69 2.01 3.02
CA MET A 93 -1.82 2.49 4.40
C MET A 93 -3.28 2.77 4.76
N PHE A 94 -4.02 3.47 3.89
CA PHE A 94 -5.44 3.70 4.06
C PHE A 94 -6.20 2.36 4.22
N ASN A 95 -5.96 1.38 3.36
CA ASN A 95 -6.59 0.06 3.46
C ASN A 95 -6.25 -0.66 4.77
N ALA A 96 -5.02 -0.52 5.26
CA ALA A 96 -4.61 -1.13 6.52
C ALA A 96 -5.34 -0.51 7.72
N LEU A 97 -5.43 0.83 7.76
CA LEU A 97 -6.11 1.54 8.84
C LEU A 97 -7.63 1.33 8.77
N HIS A 98 -8.23 1.46 7.59
CA HIS A 98 -9.68 1.36 7.40
C HIS A 98 -10.25 -0.03 7.72
N GLN A 99 -9.51 -1.10 7.38
CA GLN A 99 -9.92 -2.48 7.68
C GLN A 99 -9.80 -2.83 9.16
N ASN A 100 -9.00 -2.09 9.92
CA ASN A 100 -8.78 -2.31 11.35
C ASN A 100 -9.47 -1.25 12.20
N ARG A 101 -10.55 -0.66 11.68
CA ARG A 101 -11.26 0.44 12.33
C ARG A 101 -11.89 0.10 13.68
N GLU A 102 -12.15 -1.17 13.94
CA GLU A 102 -12.63 -1.64 15.26
C GLU A 102 -11.57 -1.44 16.35
N ALA A 103 -10.28 -1.48 15.98
CA ALA A 103 -9.18 -1.14 16.89
C ALA A 103 -8.91 0.38 16.95
N SER A 104 -9.70 1.18 16.24
CA SER A 104 -9.52 2.61 16.07
C SER A 104 -10.82 3.37 16.36
N ASP A 105 -11.60 2.89 17.34
CA ASP A 105 -12.85 3.51 17.76
C ASP A 105 -12.62 5.02 17.97
N GLY A 106 -13.41 5.83 17.28
CA GLY A 106 -13.24 7.28 17.31
C GLY A 106 -12.41 7.89 16.16
N LEU A 107 -11.85 7.09 15.25
CA LEU A 107 -11.12 7.59 14.07
C LEU A 107 -11.92 7.39 12.77
N ALA A 108 -11.86 8.39 11.90
CA ALA A 108 -12.35 8.31 10.52
C ALA A 108 -11.18 8.53 9.57
N PHE A 109 -11.02 7.64 8.59
CA PHE A 109 -9.95 7.73 7.59
C PHE A 109 -10.53 8.04 6.22
N VAL A 110 -9.90 8.98 5.52
CA VAL A 110 -10.04 9.16 4.07
C VAL A 110 -8.65 9.39 3.47
N ARG A 111 -8.52 9.26 2.15
CA ARG A 111 -7.25 9.44 1.43
C ARG A 111 -7.31 10.63 0.49
N PHE A 112 -6.18 11.30 0.36
CA PHE A 112 -5.90 12.21 -0.75
C PHE A 112 -4.69 11.70 -1.55
N VAL A 113 -4.86 11.52 -2.87
CA VAL A 113 -3.78 11.06 -3.74
C VAL A 113 -2.74 12.16 -3.97
N MET A 114 -1.47 11.83 -3.73
CA MET A 114 -0.33 12.69 -4.06
C MET A 114 0.73 11.92 -4.83
N TYR A 115 1.25 12.50 -5.90
CA TYR A 115 2.36 11.91 -6.65
C TYR A 115 3.66 11.96 -5.86
N VAL A 116 4.51 10.96 -6.08
CA VAL A 116 5.77 10.72 -5.36
C VAL A 116 6.72 11.92 -5.31
N ARG A 117 6.66 12.82 -6.31
CA ARG A 117 7.51 14.01 -6.37
C ARG A 117 6.91 15.25 -5.68
N TRP A 118 5.69 15.20 -5.16
CA TRP A 118 4.99 16.32 -4.50
C TRP A 118 4.99 17.64 -5.30
N PRO A 119 4.61 17.66 -6.58
CA PRO A 119 4.62 18.90 -7.36
C PRO A 119 3.77 20.00 -6.68
N GLY A 120 4.23 21.25 -6.70
CA GLY A 120 3.64 22.32 -5.90
C GLY A 120 2.16 22.59 -6.20
N ASN A 121 1.71 22.29 -7.43
CA ASN A 121 0.29 22.35 -7.79
C ASN A 121 -0.56 21.31 -7.02
N GLN A 122 -0.04 20.12 -6.72
CA GLN A 122 -0.76 19.14 -5.90
C GLN A 122 -0.84 19.55 -4.44
N LEU A 123 0.20 20.17 -3.88
CA LEU A 123 0.13 20.71 -2.51
C LEU A 123 -0.95 21.80 -2.43
N LYS A 124 -1.06 22.66 -3.46
CA LYS A 124 -2.13 23.64 -3.56
C LYS A 124 -3.51 22.98 -3.67
N ALA A 125 -3.65 21.94 -4.50
CA ALA A 125 -4.90 21.20 -4.66
C ALA A 125 -5.33 20.49 -3.37
N LEU A 126 -4.39 19.83 -2.68
CA LEU A 126 -4.60 19.22 -1.37
C LEU A 126 -5.15 20.26 -0.39
N ARG A 127 -4.46 21.38 -0.21
CA ARG A 127 -4.86 22.41 0.76
C ARG A 127 -6.19 23.11 0.42
N ALA A 128 -6.62 23.05 -0.84
CA ALA A 128 -7.92 23.56 -1.29
C ALA A 128 -9.05 22.52 -1.21
N SER A 129 -8.74 21.26 -0.88
CA SER A 129 -9.73 20.18 -0.89
C SER A 129 -10.64 20.20 0.35
N PRO A 130 -11.91 19.76 0.23
CA PRO A 130 -12.81 19.62 1.37
C PRO A 130 -12.27 18.66 2.43
N SER A 131 -11.61 17.57 2.03
CA SER A 131 -11.03 16.60 2.94
C SER A 131 -9.89 17.21 3.77
N TYR A 132 -9.01 17.99 3.17
CA TYR A 132 -7.98 18.71 3.93
C TYR A 132 -8.57 19.74 4.89
N ALA A 133 -9.58 20.50 4.45
CA ALA A 133 -10.25 21.46 5.32
C ALA A 133 -10.84 20.78 6.56
N ALA A 134 -11.51 19.64 6.37
CA ALA A 134 -12.16 18.86 7.43
C ALA A 134 -11.21 18.02 8.30
N ALA A 135 -10.01 17.69 7.83
CA ALA A 135 -9.08 16.82 8.56
C ALA A 135 -8.54 17.48 9.84
N ASP A 136 -8.40 16.68 10.90
CA ASP A 136 -7.70 17.07 12.13
C ASP A 136 -6.22 16.64 12.06
N VAL A 137 -5.99 15.47 11.48
CA VAL A 137 -4.67 14.83 11.35
C VAL A 137 -4.32 14.62 9.88
N ILE A 138 -3.11 14.99 9.48
CA ILE A 138 -2.50 14.63 8.19
C ILE A 138 -1.48 13.52 8.43
N LEU A 139 -1.76 12.34 7.90
CA LEU A 139 -0.85 11.20 7.91
C LEU A 139 -0.13 11.13 6.55
N ILE A 140 1.16 11.48 6.52
CA ILE A 140 1.98 11.42 5.31
C ILE A 140 2.50 9.99 5.14
N ALA A 141 1.96 9.26 4.17
CA ALA A 141 2.29 7.87 3.87
C ALA A 141 2.55 7.67 2.38
N GLN A 142 3.80 7.80 1.94
CA GLN A 142 4.14 7.81 0.52
C GLN A 142 5.29 6.85 0.18
N HIS A 143 5.43 6.49 -1.09
CA HIS A 143 6.71 6.10 -1.66
C HIS A 143 7.63 7.34 -1.78
N TYR A 144 8.77 7.33 -1.09
CA TYR A 144 9.64 8.50 -1.00
C TYR A 144 10.74 8.47 -2.06
N THR A 145 10.62 9.29 -3.10
CA THR A 145 11.79 9.61 -3.95
C THR A 145 12.64 10.67 -3.27
N PRO A 146 13.92 10.84 -3.67
CA PRO A 146 14.76 11.91 -3.14
C PRO A 146 14.13 13.31 -3.23
N GLU A 147 13.42 13.61 -4.32
CA GLU A 147 12.72 14.89 -4.49
C GLU A 147 11.50 15.04 -3.58
N GLY A 148 10.72 13.96 -3.40
CA GLY A 148 9.59 13.95 -2.48
C GLY A 148 10.06 14.12 -1.03
N LEU A 149 11.09 13.38 -0.63
CA LEU A 149 11.69 13.44 0.69
C LEU A 149 12.19 14.84 1.06
N ALA A 150 12.80 15.54 0.11
CA ALA A 150 13.27 16.92 0.30
C ALA A 150 12.13 17.94 0.55
N ARG A 151 10.89 17.61 0.19
CA ARG A 151 9.72 18.49 0.34
C ARG A 151 8.95 18.26 1.64
N ILE A 152 9.16 17.12 2.29
CA ILE A 152 8.46 16.75 3.54
C ILE A 152 8.61 17.83 4.63
N PRO A 153 9.80 18.40 4.92
CA PRO A 153 9.93 19.43 5.96
C PRO A 153 9.03 20.65 5.73
N ALA A 154 9.00 21.17 4.49
CA ALA A 154 8.17 22.32 4.15
C ALA A 154 6.68 21.99 4.17
N ALA A 155 6.30 20.76 3.82
CA ALA A 155 4.92 20.30 3.92
C ALA A 155 4.46 20.20 5.38
N ILE A 156 5.28 19.64 6.27
CA ILE A 156 4.97 19.57 7.71
C ILE A 156 4.71 20.96 8.28
N GLU A 157 5.59 21.92 8.00
CA GLU A 157 5.43 23.30 8.47
C GLU A 157 4.16 23.97 7.91
N ALA A 158 3.85 23.77 6.62
CA ALA A 158 2.62 24.29 6.03
C ALA A 158 1.36 23.70 6.68
N PHE A 159 1.34 22.39 6.93
CA PHE A 159 0.19 21.72 7.55
C PHE A 159 0.00 22.13 9.00
N LYS A 160 1.10 22.27 9.77
CA LYS A 160 1.06 22.80 11.15
C LYS A 160 0.57 24.24 11.18
N ALA A 161 1.01 25.08 10.23
CA ALA A 161 0.54 26.47 10.12
C ALA A 161 -0.96 26.57 9.83
N ASP A 162 -1.54 25.56 9.16
CA ASP A 162 -2.97 25.42 8.94
C ASP A 162 -3.72 24.80 10.14
N GLY A 163 -3.03 24.61 11.28
CA GLY A 163 -3.61 24.05 12.51
C GLY A 163 -3.78 22.53 12.49
N LYS A 164 -3.19 21.83 11.52
CA LYS A 164 -3.29 20.37 11.42
C LYS A 164 -2.24 19.68 12.30
N ARG A 165 -2.63 18.59 12.94
CA ARG A 165 -1.66 17.64 13.51
C ARG A 165 -1.04 16.83 12.37
N VAL A 166 0.27 16.63 12.39
CA VAL A 166 0.97 15.91 11.32
C VAL A 166 1.64 14.67 11.88
N ILE A 167 1.57 13.56 11.14
CA ILE A 167 2.28 12.31 11.43
C ILE A 167 3.01 11.89 10.16
N VAL A 168 4.25 11.44 10.30
CA VAL A 168 5.07 10.94 9.18
C VAL A 168 5.23 9.44 9.33
N THR A 169 4.96 8.69 8.27
CA THR A 169 5.29 7.26 8.25
C THR A 169 6.67 7.02 7.64
N GLY A 170 7.32 5.94 8.03
CA GLY A 170 8.53 5.43 7.40
C GLY A 170 8.30 4.97 5.97
N HIS A 171 9.39 4.73 5.26
CA HIS A 171 9.34 4.03 4.00
C HIS A 171 9.05 2.54 4.26
N ARG A 172 8.17 1.95 3.47
CA ARG A 172 7.88 0.52 3.51
C ARG A 172 9.07 -0.31 3.03
N ALA A 173 9.21 -1.53 3.57
CA ALA A 173 10.12 -2.53 3.01
C ALA A 173 9.84 -2.81 1.52
N VAL A 174 10.92 -2.96 0.74
CA VAL A 174 10.86 -3.30 -0.69
C VAL A 174 11.65 -4.57 -0.90
N PHE A 175 11.13 -5.52 -1.66
CA PHE A 175 11.66 -6.89 -1.76
C PHE A 175 12.09 -7.23 -3.19
N ARG A 176 13.40 -7.23 -3.45
CA ARG A 176 13.95 -7.49 -4.78
C ARG A 176 14.10 -8.99 -5.01
N SER A 177 13.05 -9.58 -5.57
CA SER A 177 13.05 -10.99 -5.95
C SER A 177 14.20 -11.34 -6.90
N PRO A 178 14.77 -12.56 -6.80
CA PRO A 178 15.74 -13.07 -7.77
C PRO A 178 15.13 -13.44 -9.13
N SER A 179 13.86 -13.10 -9.39
CA SER A 179 13.18 -13.27 -10.67
C SER A 179 12.19 -12.13 -10.92
N GLU A 180 11.56 -12.12 -12.09
CA GLU A 180 10.46 -11.19 -12.43
C GLU A 180 9.19 -11.40 -11.59
N LEU A 181 9.09 -12.52 -10.87
CA LEU A 181 7.97 -12.81 -9.98
C LEU A 181 8.26 -12.29 -8.57
N PRO A 182 7.26 -11.78 -7.83
CA PRO A 182 7.39 -11.49 -6.39
C PRO A 182 7.90 -12.71 -5.61
N ILE A 183 8.55 -12.49 -4.46
CA ILE A 183 9.26 -13.56 -3.72
C ILE A 183 8.35 -14.76 -3.42
N PHE A 184 7.10 -14.49 -3.02
CA PHE A 184 6.10 -15.54 -2.77
C PHE A 184 5.84 -16.40 -4.02
N ASP A 185 5.52 -15.77 -5.15
CA ASP A 185 5.26 -16.45 -6.43
C ASP A 185 6.49 -17.19 -6.96
N TRP A 186 7.66 -16.54 -6.86
CA TRP A 186 8.93 -17.12 -7.26
C TRP A 186 9.22 -18.39 -6.47
N TYR A 187 9.03 -18.36 -5.14
CA TYR A 187 9.23 -19.51 -4.27
C TYR A 187 8.33 -20.67 -4.68
N LEU A 188 7.02 -20.43 -4.76
CA LEU A 188 6.03 -21.43 -5.14
C LEU A 188 6.37 -22.06 -6.50
N ARG A 189 6.58 -21.23 -7.53
CA ARG A 189 6.79 -21.71 -8.90
C ARG A 189 8.14 -22.38 -9.09
N ARG A 190 9.16 -21.99 -8.33
CA ARG A 190 10.50 -22.61 -8.38
C ARG A 190 10.50 -24.00 -7.72
N ASN A 191 9.85 -24.13 -6.57
CA ASN A 191 9.91 -25.36 -5.79
C ASN A 191 8.79 -26.34 -6.16
N GLY A 192 7.67 -25.84 -6.71
CA GLY A 192 6.51 -26.66 -7.04
C GLY A 192 5.74 -27.15 -5.81
N GLU A 193 5.90 -26.46 -4.68
CA GLU A 193 5.35 -26.80 -3.38
C GLU A 193 4.65 -25.57 -2.77
N ILE A 194 3.67 -25.80 -1.91
CA ILE A 194 2.98 -24.76 -1.13
C ILE A 194 4.00 -23.99 -0.30
N ALA A 195 3.72 -22.71 -0.04
CA ALA A 195 4.63 -21.83 0.68
C ALA A 195 4.90 -22.34 2.10
N ASP A 196 6.15 -22.66 2.39
CA ASP A 196 6.65 -22.68 3.77
C ASP A 196 6.89 -21.22 4.18
N GLN A 197 5.98 -20.69 5.00
CA GLN A 197 6.00 -19.30 5.48
C GLN A 197 7.37 -18.92 6.04
N ASP A 198 7.93 -19.79 6.86
CA ASP A 198 9.18 -19.58 7.58
C ASP A 198 10.36 -19.42 6.61
N VAL A 199 10.35 -20.18 5.52
CA VAL A 199 11.33 -20.07 4.44
C VAL A 199 11.10 -18.82 3.60
N VAL A 200 9.86 -18.53 3.22
CA VAL A 200 9.50 -17.33 2.43
C VAL A 200 9.89 -16.06 3.17
N ASP A 201 9.66 -15.99 4.48
CA ASP A 201 9.90 -14.79 5.27
C ASP A 201 11.39 -14.54 5.51
N ARG A 202 12.19 -15.62 5.66
CA ARG A 202 13.66 -15.51 5.66
C ARG A 202 14.22 -15.09 4.30
N LEU A 203 13.62 -15.58 3.21
CA LEU A 203 13.97 -15.12 1.86
C LEU A 203 13.62 -13.65 1.68
N ALA A 204 12.46 -13.21 2.14
CA ALA A 204 12.03 -11.82 2.09
C ALA A 204 13.04 -10.91 2.81
N TYR A 205 13.41 -11.25 4.04
CA TYR A 205 14.44 -10.50 4.78
C TYR A 205 15.78 -10.44 4.03
N LYS A 206 16.21 -11.56 3.44
CA LYS A 206 17.45 -11.62 2.65
C LYS A 206 17.40 -10.73 1.40
N TYR A 207 16.25 -10.63 0.76
CA TYR A 207 16.04 -9.89 -0.49
C TYR A 207 15.46 -8.48 -0.26
N GLU A 208 15.41 -8.02 0.99
CA GLU A 208 15.02 -6.64 1.31
C GLU A 208 16.01 -5.64 0.72
N ALA A 209 15.50 -4.66 -0.02
CA ALA A 209 16.28 -3.58 -0.58
C ALA A 209 16.73 -2.60 0.52
N PRO A 210 18.01 -2.20 0.57
CA PRO A 210 18.52 -1.31 1.61
C PRO A 210 18.04 0.14 1.46
N GLY A 211 17.48 0.52 0.30
CA GLY A 211 17.03 1.89 0.02
C GLY A 211 15.96 2.37 1.00
N ALA A 212 14.89 1.58 1.15
CA ALA A 212 13.80 1.88 2.07
C ALA A 212 14.28 2.10 3.51
N ARG A 213 15.22 1.29 4.00
CA ARG A 213 15.80 1.47 5.34
C ARG A 213 16.49 2.82 5.50
N LYS A 214 17.24 3.26 4.49
CA LYS A 214 17.93 4.57 4.51
C LYS A 214 16.92 5.72 4.50
N ASP A 215 15.87 5.62 3.69
CA ASP A 215 14.83 6.64 3.62
C ASP A 215 14.04 6.72 4.94
N SER A 216 13.73 5.59 5.57
CA SER A 216 13.09 5.54 6.91
C SER A 216 13.91 6.22 8.00
N VAL A 217 15.23 6.00 8.03
CA VAL A 217 16.12 6.73 8.97
C VAL A 217 16.01 8.24 8.74
N ARG A 218 16.03 8.67 7.47
CA ARG A 218 15.94 10.10 7.14
C ARG A 218 14.57 10.70 7.51
N LEU A 219 13.49 9.95 7.31
CA LEU A 219 12.13 10.37 7.71
C LEU A 219 11.99 10.50 9.22
N ALA A 220 12.57 9.57 9.98
CA ALA A 220 12.60 9.65 11.44
C ALA A 220 13.35 10.90 11.93
N GLU A 221 14.47 11.26 11.29
CA GLU A 221 15.20 12.51 11.57
C GLU A 221 14.36 13.75 11.26
N ILE A 222 13.68 13.78 10.11
CA ILE A 222 12.81 14.89 9.71
C ILE A 222 11.65 15.05 10.71
N ALA A 223 10.98 13.95 11.05
CA ALA A 223 9.87 13.95 12.00
C ALA A 223 10.31 14.45 13.38
N LYS A 224 11.45 13.95 13.88
CA LYS A 224 12.06 14.39 15.13
C LYS A 224 12.39 15.88 15.12
N ALA A 225 13.01 16.38 14.05
CA ALA A 225 13.36 17.79 13.92
C ALA A 225 12.13 18.71 13.89
N ALA A 226 11.02 18.25 13.29
CA ALA A 226 9.77 19.00 13.21
C ALA A 226 8.88 18.84 14.46
N GLY A 227 9.25 17.95 15.40
CA GLY A 227 8.48 17.65 16.60
C GLY A 227 7.15 16.93 16.31
N VAL A 228 7.12 16.07 15.29
CA VAL A 228 5.92 15.31 14.89
C VAL A 228 6.14 13.80 15.08
N PRO A 229 5.09 13.01 15.36
CA PRO A 229 5.22 11.57 15.49
C PRO A 229 5.73 10.90 14.21
N TYR A 230 6.50 9.82 14.40
CA TYR A 230 7.01 8.96 13.35
C TYR A 230 6.51 7.53 13.55
N LEU A 231 5.94 6.93 12.51
CA LEU A 231 5.44 5.54 12.53
C LEU A 231 6.27 4.66 11.57
N ASP A 232 6.96 3.65 12.09
CA ASP A 232 7.86 2.80 11.30
C ASP A 232 7.11 1.73 10.49
N VAL A 233 6.75 2.02 9.23
CA VAL A 233 6.03 1.07 8.36
C VAL A 233 6.79 -0.23 8.14
N ARG A 234 8.12 -0.20 8.18
CA ARG A 234 8.93 -1.39 7.98
C ARG A 234 8.70 -2.41 9.08
N SER A 235 8.55 -1.97 10.34
CA SER A 235 8.41 -2.87 11.49
C SER A 235 7.11 -3.68 11.46
N LEU A 236 6.11 -3.25 10.68
CA LEU A 236 4.87 -4.03 10.47
C LEU A 236 5.13 -5.34 9.71
N ALA A 237 6.14 -5.35 8.84
CA ALA A 237 6.48 -6.50 8.01
C ALA A 237 7.75 -7.21 8.46
N CYS A 238 8.74 -6.50 9.02
CA CYS A 238 10.08 -7.03 9.24
C CYS A 238 10.52 -7.00 10.70
N ASP A 239 11.15 -8.09 11.13
CA ASP A 239 11.84 -8.23 12.41
C ASP A 239 13.34 -8.52 12.18
N ASP A 240 14.20 -7.57 12.58
CA ASP A 240 15.65 -7.70 12.44
C ASP A 240 16.26 -8.72 13.42
N ALA A 241 15.64 -8.95 14.58
CA ALA A 241 16.10 -9.94 15.56
C ALA A 241 15.81 -11.36 15.05
N ALA A 242 14.62 -11.58 14.50
CA ALA A 242 14.25 -12.85 13.86
C ALA A 242 14.88 -13.04 12.48
N LYS A 243 15.34 -11.96 11.83
CA LYS A 243 15.79 -11.92 10.43
C LYS A 243 14.73 -12.45 9.46
N MET A 244 13.51 -11.98 9.66
CA MET A 244 12.33 -12.39 8.90
C MET A 244 11.54 -11.17 8.48
N CYS A 245 10.97 -11.21 7.28
CA CYS A 245 9.96 -10.25 6.84
C CYS A 245 8.74 -11.04 6.36
N GLU A 246 7.60 -10.86 7.02
CA GLU A 246 6.39 -11.62 6.73
C GLU A 246 5.73 -11.17 5.45
N LEU A 247 5.86 -11.98 4.40
CA LEU A 247 5.16 -11.80 3.11
C LEU A 247 3.89 -12.65 3.03
N THR A 248 3.56 -13.35 4.10
CA THR A 248 2.34 -14.12 4.26
C THR A 248 1.65 -13.74 5.57
N THR A 249 0.33 -13.75 5.57
CA THR A 249 -0.47 -13.63 6.80
C THR A 249 -0.39 -14.95 7.59
N PRO A 250 -0.76 -14.97 8.88
CA PRO A 250 -0.80 -16.20 9.69
C PRO A 250 -1.70 -17.29 9.11
N GLU A 251 -2.68 -16.91 8.29
CA GLU A 251 -3.57 -17.82 7.56
C GLU A 251 -2.97 -18.32 6.23
N GLY A 252 -1.70 -18.03 5.96
CA GLY A 252 -0.99 -18.42 4.74
C GLY A 252 -1.40 -17.59 3.51
N LYS A 253 -2.06 -16.44 3.69
CA LYS A 253 -2.44 -15.56 2.57
C LYS A 253 -1.28 -14.69 2.15
N LYS A 254 -1.16 -14.45 0.85
CA LYS A 254 -0.17 -13.54 0.29
C LYS A 254 -0.40 -12.11 0.78
N ALA A 255 0.62 -11.52 1.42
CA ALA A 255 0.53 -10.16 1.96
C ALA A 255 0.91 -9.08 0.93
N MET A 256 1.68 -9.42 -0.11
CA MET A 256 2.12 -8.47 -1.16
C MET A 256 1.91 -9.05 -2.56
N TYR A 257 1.34 -8.26 -3.48
CA TYR A 257 1.15 -8.70 -4.88
C TYR A 257 2.32 -8.32 -5.81
N ASP A 258 3.23 -7.45 -5.36
CA ASP A 258 4.48 -7.14 -6.05
C ASP A 258 5.66 -7.04 -5.05
N ASP A 259 6.70 -6.26 -5.35
CA ASP A 259 7.85 -6.08 -4.49
C ASP A 259 7.63 -5.12 -3.31
N HIS A 260 6.52 -4.38 -3.26
CA HIS A 260 6.28 -3.40 -2.19
C HIS A 260 4.82 -3.02 -1.90
N HIS A 261 3.86 -3.47 -2.69
CA HIS A 261 2.44 -3.18 -2.47
C HIS A 261 1.71 -4.33 -1.80
N TRP A 262 0.79 -3.96 -0.92
CA TRP A 262 0.04 -4.90 -0.10
C TRP A 262 -1.21 -5.38 -0.81
N THR A 263 -1.55 -6.66 -0.65
CA THR A 263 -2.90 -7.16 -0.94
C THR A 263 -3.89 -6.62 0.10
N LEU A 264 -5.20 -6.81 -0.08
CA LEU A 264 -6.17 -6.50 0.98
C LEU A 264 -5.94 -7.34 2.25
N ALA A 265 -5.60 -8.63 2.10
CA ALA A 265 -5.25 -9.50 3.21
C ALA A 265 -3.99 -9.03 3.93
N GLY A 266 -2.96 -8.61 3.18
CA GLY A 266 -1.74 -8.02 3.74
C GLY A 266 -2.03 -6.70 4.46
N ALA A 267 -2.81 -5.81 3.86
CA ALA A 267 -3.21 -4.56 4.51
C ALA A 267 -3.98 -4.82 5.81
N ALA A 268 -4.92 -5.77 5.83
CA ALA A 268 -5.63 -6.16 7.04
C ALA A 268 -4.66 -6.67 8.12
N PHE A 269 -3.73 -7.54 7.75
CA PHE A 269 -2.71 -8.09 8.63
C PHE A 269 -1.75 -7.02 9.19
N TYR A 270 -1.14 -6.19 8.34
CA TYR A 270 -0.23 -5.13 8.78
C TYR A 270 -0.97 -4.04 9.57
N GLY A 271 -2.26 -3.80 9.31
CA GLY A 271 -3.07 -2.90 10.12
C GLY A 271 -3.36 -3.46 11.52
N ARG A 272 -3.53 -4.78 11.69
CA ARG A 272 -3.59 -5.40 13.04
C ARG A 272 -2.29 -5.16 13.80
N ARG A 273 -1.14 -5.28 13.13
CA ARG A 273 0.16 -4.98 13.74
C ARG A 273 0.34 -3.51 14.08
N ALA A 274 -0.20 -2.62 13.27
CA ALA A 274 -0.23 -1.20 13.60
C ALA A 274 -1.05 -0.98 14.89
N ALA A 275 -2.17 -1.68 15.07
CA ALA A 275 -2.92 -1.66 16.33
C ALA A 275 -2.11 -2.17 17.51
N GLU A 276 -1.50 -3.36 17.37
CA GLU A 276 -0.67 -3.97 18.40
C GLU A 276 0.54 -3.09 18.78
N ALA A 277 1.06 -2.31 17.83
CA ALA A 277 2.13 -1.35 18.04
C ALA A 277 1.65 0.02 18.57
N GLY A 278 0.36 0.18 18.90
CA GLY A 278 -0.21 1.41 19.46
C GLY A 278 -0.31 2.56 18.45
N TRP A 279 -0.31 2.29 17.14
CA TRP A 279 -0.36 3.35 16.13
C TRP A 279 -1.66 4.15 16.20
N PHE A 280 -2.79 3.50 16.53
CA PHE A 280 -4.07 4.18 16.65
C PHE A 280 -4.10 5.15 17.84
N ASP A 281 -3.48 4.79 18.97
CA ASP A 281 -3.31 5.69 20.12
C ASP A 281 -2.46 6.91 19.73
N VAL A 282 -1.34 6.66 19.03
CA VAL A 282 -0.52 7.74 18.47
C VAL A 282 -1.34 8.60 17.52
N ILE A 283 -2.18 8.05 16.66
CA ILE A 283 -3.00 8.84 15.74
C ILE A 283 -4.11 9.61 16.48
N ALA A 284 -4.68 9.05 17.54
CA ALA A 284 -5.67 9.70 18.40
C ALA A 284 -5.06 10.86 19.21
N GLY A 285 -3.78 10.74 19.58
CA GLY A 285 -3.06 11.73 20.37
C GLY A 285 -2.97 11.41 21.86
N ASP A 286 -3.14 10.13 22.19
CA ASP A 286 -3.07 9.58 23.54
C ASP A 286 -1.65 9.14 23.94
#